data_AF-A0A7S2FKE7-F1
#
_entry.id   AF-A0A7S2FKE7-F1
#
_cell.length_a   1.000
_cell.length_b   1.000
_cell.length_c   1.000
_cell.angle_alpha   90.00
_cell.angle_beta   90.00
_cell.angle_gamma   90.00
#
_symmetry.space_group_name_H-M   'P 1'
#
loop_
_entity.id
_entity.type
_entity.pdbx_description
1 polymer ?
#
loop_
_entity_poly.entity_id
_entity_poly.type
_entity_poly.pdbx_seq_one_letter_code
_entity_poly.pdbx_strand_id
1 'polypeptide(L)'
;MTVLSNLLLPLALGLGTALGVQLALVAKDPSDVPGAYADPNHPGHFRFIKLDGETGVIHSTDDGTSTWEVPVKVDAATGAVLADFSAKGGPKDLQGELVEEGIKWSDGNVWEKMSAKGVTMDRCKVICQRFGFKALGKAFANISMPQPCVPKCEEVYPSF
;
A
#
# COMPACT_ATOMS: atom_id res chain seq x y z
N MET A 1 -59.68 -36.31 -47.95
CA MET A 1 -58.85 -35.12 -48.19
C MET A 1 -58.06 -34.84 -46.94
N THR A 2 -56.78 -35.21 -47.02
CA THR A 2 -55.66 -34.79 -46.18
C THR A 2 -55.63 -33.28 -46.01
N VAL A 3 -55.40 -32.77 -44.79
CA VAL A 3 -54.27 -31.85 -44.49
C VAL A 3 -53.87 -32.02 -43.02
N LEU A 4 -52.65 -32.52 -42.82
CA LEU A 4 -51.87 -32.44 -41.58
C LEU A 4 -51.44 -30.98 -41.37
N SER A 5 -51.66 -30.41 -40.19
CA SER A 5 -51.01 -29.16 -39.79
C SER A 5 -50.11 -29.42 -38.59
N ASN A 6 -48.81 -29.49 -38.88
CA ASN A 6 -47.71 -29.43 -37.95
C ASN A 6 -47.73 -28.09 -37.22
N LEU A 7 -47.64 -28.11 -35.89
CA LEU A 7 -46.95 -27.03 -35.17
C LEU A 7 -46.15 -27.65 -34.00
N LEU A 8 -44.87 -27.88 -34.27
CA LEU A 8 -43.84 -28.10 -33.27
C LEU A 8 -43.61 -26.77 -32.51
N LEU A 9 -43.88 -26.73 -31.21
CA LEU A 9 -43.33 -25.71 -30.32
C LEU A 9 -41.93 -26.16 -29.88
N PRO A 10 -40.85 -25.41 -30.13
CA PRO A 10 -39.56 -25.72 -29.55
C PRO A 10 -39.58 -25.37 -28.06
N LEU A 11 -39.17 -26.35 -27.25
CA LEU A 11 -38.84 -26.21 -25.85
C LEU A 11 -37.61 -25.29 -25.74
N ALA A 12 -37.82 -24.02 -25.37
CA ALA A 12 -36.73 -23.11 -25.09
C ALA A 12 -36.10 -23.49 -23.73
N LEU A 13 -35.01 -24.28 -23.76
CA LEU A 13 -34.08 -24.36 -22.64
C LEU A 13 -33.37 -23.01 -22.52
N GLY A 14 -33.88 -22.14 -21.65
CA GLY A 14 -33.13 -20.98 -21.18
C GLY A 14 -31.96 -21.46 -20.33
N LEU A 15 -30.77 -21.58 -20.92
CA LEU A 15 -29.53 -21.55 -20.14
C LEU A 15 -29.36 -20.12 -19.61
N GLY A 16 -29.95 -19.85 -18.46
CA GLY A 16 -29.57 -18.69 -17.66
C GLY A 16 -28.19 -18.93 -17.07
N THR A 17 -27.13 -18.66 -17.83
CA THR A 17 -25.82 -18.43 -17.23
C THR A 17 -25.88 -17.09 -16.52
N ALA A 18 -26.18 -17.13 -15.22
CA ALA A 18 -25.84 -16.03 -14.35
C ALA A 18 -24.31 -15.87 -14.44
N LEU A 19 -23.84 -14.95 -15.28
CA LEU A 19 -22.52 -14.35 -15.13
C LEU A 19 -22.57 -13.58 -13.81
N GLY A 20 -22.37 -14.31 -12.70
CA GLY A 20 -21.91 -13.69 -11.48
C GLY A 20 -20.61 -13.00 -11.85
N VAL A 21 -20.60 -11.67 -11.84
CA VAL A 21 -19.36 -10.90 -11.85
C VAL A 21 -18.63 -11.33 -10.59
N GLN A 22 -17.73 -12.29 -10.73
CA GLN A 22 -16.76 -12.59 -9.68
C GLN A 22 -15.92 -11.34 -9.60
N LEU A 23 -16.25 -10.50 -8.62
CA LEU A 23 -15.37 -9.46 -8.14
C LEU A 23 -14.15 -10.22 -7.61
N ALA A 24 -13.19 -10.49 -8.48
CA ALA A 24 -11.90 -10.98 -8.06
C ALA A 24 -11.38 -9.93 -7.08
N LEU A 25 -11.26 -10.32 -5.80
CA LEU A 25 -10.48 -9.55 -4.85
C LEU A 25 -9.10 -9.43 -5.49
N VAL A 26 -8.78 -8.26 -6.04
CA VAL A 26 -7.40 -7.97 -6.43
C VAL A 26 -6.65 -7.96 -5.10
N ALA A 27 -6.00 -9.06 -4.77
CA ALA A 27 -5.06 -9.10 -3.66
C ALA A 27 -4.08 -7.95 -3.92
N LYS A 28 -4.03 -6.99 -3.00
CA LYS A 28 -3.13 -5.85 -3.13
C LYS A 28 -1.70 -6.39 -3.17
N ASP A 29 -0.93 -5.91 -4.16
CA ASP A 29 0.41 -6.41 -4.42
C ASP A 29 1.33 -6.02 -3.25
N PRO A 30 2.12 -6.95 -2.66
CA PRO A 30 3.07 -6.61 -1.59
C PRO A 30 3.97 -5.42 -1.92
N SER A 31 4.29 -5.19 -3.19
CA SER A 31 5.07 -4.03 -3.65
C SER A 31 4.38 -2.67 -3.44
N ASP A 32 3.09 -2.64 -3.10
CA ASP A 32 2.37 -1.44 -2.69
C ASP A 32 2.61 -1.06 -1.21
N VAL A 33 3.16 -1.96 -0.39
CA VAL A 33 3.40 -1.72 1.04
C VAL A 33 4.68 -0.91 1.33
N PRO A 34 5.83 -1.09 0.64
CA PRO A 34 7.02 -0.33 0.95
C PRO A 34 6.84 1.18 0.79
N GLY A 35 7.47 1.94 1.69
CA GLY A 35 7.46 3.39 1.67
C GLY A 35 7.63 4.04 3.04
N ALA A 36 7.60 5.38 3.04
CA ALA A 36 7.53 6.20 4.23
C ALA A 36 6.08 6.56 4.54
N TYR A 37 5.65 6.38 5.78
CA TYR A 37 4.30 6.67 6.23
C TYR A 37 4.29 7.66 7.38
N ALA A 38 3.38 8.63 7.35
CA ALA A 38 3.10 9.51 8.47
C ALA A 38 2.18 8.80 9.46
N ASP A 39 2.62 8.67 10.71
CA ASP A 39 1.83 8.15 11.82
C ASP A 39 1.33 9.31 12.69
N PRO A 40 0.01 9.56 12.79
CA PRO A 40 -0.52 10.67 13.57
C PRO A 40 -0.21 10.56 15.07
N ASN A 41 0.07 9.35 15.58
CA ASN A 41 0.48 9.17 16.98
C ASN A 41 1.94 9.59 17.22
N HIS A 42 2.74 9.73 16.16
CA HIS A 42 4.14 10.16 16.22
C HIS A 42 4.45 11.22 15.15
N PRO A 43 3.91 12.45 15.30
CA PRO A 43 4.05 13.50 14.30
C PRO A 43 5.52 13.84 14.02
N GLY A 44 5.87 13.94 12.74
CA GLY A 44 7.22 14.30 12.30
C GLY A 44 8.20 13.12 12.20
N HIS A 45 7.78 11.91 12.56
CA HIS A 45 8.62 10.71 12.48
C HIS A 45 7.98 9.66 11.56
N PHE A 46 8.55 9.49 10.37
CA PHE A 46 8.01 8.53 9.42
C PHE A 46 8.24 7.09 9.86
N ARG A 47 7.25 6.23 9.59
CA ARG A 47 7.37 4.78 9.63
C ARG A 47 7.89 4.33 8.28
N PHE A 48 9.08 3.74 8.23
CA PHE A 48 9.66 3.25 6.99
C PHE A 48 9.44 1.76 6.89
N ILE A 49 8.65 1.34 5.91
CA ILE A 49 8.41 -0.08 5.64
C ILE A 49 9.27 -0.50 4.44
N LYS A 50 10.08 -1.53 4.63
CA LYS A 50 10.86 -2.19 3.59
C LYS A 50 10.47 -3.66 3.56
N LEU A 51 10.23 -4.19 2.35
CA LEU A 51 9.94 -5.61 2.14
C LEU A 51 10.99 -6.23 1.21
N ASP A 52 11.28 -7.49 1.46
CA ASP A 52 11.91 -8.46 0.57
C ASP A 52 10.91 -9.60 0.36
N GLY A 53 10.29 -9.61 -0.82
CA GLY A 53 9.10 -10.43 -1.09
C GLY A 53 7.92 -10.02 -0.20
N GLU A 54 7.44 -10.95 0.61
CA GLU A 54 6.29 -10.78 1.51
C GLU A 54 6.69 -10.40 2.94
N THR A 55 7.98 -10.36 3.27
CA THR A 55 8.46 -10.11 4.63
C THR A 55 9.42 -8.93 4.67
N GLY A 56 9.60 -8.32 5.83
CA GLY A 56 10.58 -7.26 5.99
C GLY A 56 10.51 -6.58 7.35
N VAL A 57 10.83 -5.30 7.37
CA VAL A 57 10.99 -4.52 8.60
C VAL A 57 10.28 -3.18 8.50
N ILE A 58 9.77 -2.73 9.65
CA ILE A 58 9.41 -1.35 9.91
C ILE A 58 10.54 -0.76 10.73
N HIS A 59 11.26 0.22 10.17
CA HIS A 59 12.27 1.00 10.86
C HIS A 59 11.70 2.38 11.17
N SER A 60 11.81 2.86 12.40
CA SER A 60 11.36 4.20 12.77
C SER A 60 11.93 4.70 14.09
N THR A 61 11.47 5.88 14.51
CA THR A 61 11.70 6.50 15.80
C THR A 61 10.39 7.09 16.29
N ASP A 62 10.18 7.11 17.61
CA ASP A 62 8.96 7.68 18.20
C ASP A 62 9.14 9.14 18.66
N ASP A 63 10.41 9.58 18.79
CA ASP A 63 10.83 10.83 19.42
C ASP A 63 11.95 11.57 18.64
N GLY A 64 12.38 11.02 17.49
CA GLY A 64 13.49 11.55 16.69
C GLY A 64 14.88 11.21 17.23
N THR A 65 14.97 10.48 18.35
CA THR A 65 16.22 10.20 19.07
C THR A 65 16.50 8.71 19.16
N SER A 66 15.50 7.92 19.59
CA SER A 66 15.62 6.48 19.77
C SER A 66 15.03 5.77 18.55
N THR A 67 15.84 4.96 17.86
CA THR A 67 15.39 4.15 16.74
C THR A 67 14.98 2.75 17.17
N TRP A 68 14.07 2.14 16.41
CA TRP A 68 13.62 0.78 16.61
C TRP A 68 13.26 0.12 15.28
N GLU A 69 13.32 -1.21 15.28
CA GLU A 69 12.85 -2.04 14.17
C GLU A 69 11.86 -3.08 14.67
N VAL A 70 10.81 -3.35 13.88
CA VAL A 70 9.90 -4.47 14.10
C VAL A 70 9.68 -5.25 12.81
N PRO A 71 9.48 -6.58 12.89
CA PRO A 71 9.12 -7.38 11.73
C PRO A 71 7.77 -6.95 11.14
N VAL A 72 7.65 -7.05 9.82
CA VAL A 72 6.39 -6.93 9.11
C VAL A 72 6.31 -7.98 8.00
N LYS A 73 5.09 -8.46 7.72
CA LYS A 73 4.82 -9.34 6.58
C LYS A 73 3.51 -8.96 5.90
N VAL A 74 3.36 -9.37 4.64
CA VAL A 74 2.11 -9.29 3.89
C VAL A 74 1.56 -10.70 3.78
N ASP A 75 0.34 -10.91 4.25
CA ASP A 75 -0.35 -12.18 4.09
C ASP A 75 -0.72 -12.38 2.61
N ALA A 76 -0.14 -13.39 1.95
CA ALA A 76 -0.31 -13.63 0.52
C ALA A 76 -1.77 -13.93 0.11
N ALA A 77 -2.57 -14.46 1.03
CA ALA A 77 -3.95 -14.86 0.73
C ALA A 77 -4.91 -13.67 0.82
N THR A 78 -4.67 -12.76 1.75
CA THR A 78 -5.58 -11.65 2.09
C THR A 78 -5.06 -10.27 1.68
N GLY A 79 -3.75 -10.14 1.45
CA GLY A 79 -3.07 -8.86 1.26
C GLY A 79 -2.95 -8.03 2.55
N ALA A 80 -3.26 -8.61 3.71
CA ALA A 80 -3.17 -7.91 4.99
C ALA A 80 -1.70 -7.68 5.38
N VAL A 81 -1.39 -6.48 5.86
CA VAL A 81 -0.09 -6.15 6.44
C VAL A 81 -0.12 -6.55 7.91
N LEU A 82 0.89 -7.30 8.37
CA LEU A 82 0.96 -7.82 9.73
C LEU A 82 2.28 -7.36 10.36
N ALA A 83 2.20 -6.51 11.38
CA ALA A 83 3.36 -5.96 12.09
C ALA A 83 3.49 -6.54 13.50
N ASP A 84 4.71 -6.91 13.89
CA ASP A 84 5.03 -7.52 15.18
C ASP A 84 5.64 -6.52 16.17
N PHE A 85 4.78 -5.85 16.93
CA PHE A 85 5.20 -4.89 17.95
C PHE A 85 5.51 -5.55 19.31
N SER A 86 5.56 -6.88 19.41
CA SER A 86 5.73 -7.58 20.70
C SER A 86 7.03 -7.21 21.42
N ALA A 87 8.11 -6.95 20.68
CA ALA A 87 9.39 -6.46 21.24
C ALA A 87 9.27 -5.06 21.88
N LYS A 88 8.27 -4.26 21.48
CA LYS A 88 7.93 -2.95 22.05
C LYS A 88 6.80 -3.04 23.09
N GLY A 89 6.35 -4.25 23.44
CA GLY A 89 5.22 -4.49 24.36
C GLY A 89 3.84 -4.41 23.70
N GLY A 90 3.78 -4.30 22.37
CA GLY A 90 2.54 -4.28 21.59
C GLY A 90 2.06 -5.66 21.16
N PRO A 91 1.01 -5.72 20.31
CA PRO A 91 0.52 -6.97 19.74
C PRO A 91 1.51 -7.55 18.73
N LYS A 92 1.52 -8.89 18.63
CA LYS A 92 2.40 -9.64 17.72
C LYS A 92 1.97 -9.57 16.25
N ASP A 93 0.68 -9.43 16.01
CA ASP A 93 0.10 -9.46 14.67
C ASP A 93 -0.87 -8.29 14.54
N LEU A 94 -0.37 -7.06 14.69
CA LEU A 94 -1.19 -5.88 14.40
C LEU A 94 -1.53 -5.91 12.91
N GLN A 95 -2.83 -5.99 12.61
CA GLN A 95 -3.31 -6.13 11.25
C GLN A 95 -3.59 -4.78 10.63
N GLY A 96 -3.02 -4.54 9.45
CA GLY A 96 -3.21 -3.38 8.61
C GLY A 96 -3.87 -3.75 7.29
N GLU A 97 -4.83 -2.92 6.88
CA GLU A 97 -5.42 -2.94 5.55
C GLU A 97 -4.82 -1.79 4.74
N LEU A 98 -4.26 -2.09 3.57
CA LEU A 98 -3.90 -1.03 2.62
C LEU A 98 -5.19 -0.35 2.13
N VAL A 99 -5.26 0.96 2.29
CA VAL A 99 -6.32 1.85 1.77
C VAL A 99 -5.72 2.85 0.79
N GLU A 100 -6.53 3.68 0.15
CA GLU A 100 -6.04 4.66 -0.84
C GLU A 100 -5.01 5.62 -0.21
N GLU A 101 -5.25 6.03 1.03
CA GLU A 101 -4.41 7.00 1.73
C GLU A 101 -3.14 6.40 2.32
N GLY A 102 -3.08 5.08 2.56
CA GLY A 102 -1.97 4.39 3.21
C GLY A 102 -2.36 3.06 3.86
N ILE A 103 -2.07 2.87 5.16
CA ILE A 103 -2.41 1.65 5.91
C ILE A 103 -3.34 2.00 7.07
N LYS A 104 -4.52 1.39 7.10
CA LYS A 104 -5.45 1.46 8.23
C LYS A 104 -5.23 0.25 9.13
N TRP A 105 -4.81 0.48 10.36
CA TRP A 105 -4.56 -0.55 11.36
C TRP A 105 -5.83 -0.92 12.13
N SER A 106 -5.87 -2.14 12.66
CA SER A 106 -7.01 -2.68 13.40
C SER A 106 -7.25 -2.01 14.75
N ASP A 107 -6.27 -1.27 15.28
CA ASP A 107 -6.39 -0.41 16.45
C ASP A 107 -7.06 0.96 16.14
N GLY A 108 -7.37 1.21 14.87
CA GLY A 108 -7.97 2.46 14.39
C GLY A 108 -6.96 3.52 13.95
N ASN A 109 -5.65 3.29 14.11
CA ASN A 109 -4.63 4.19 13.59
C ASN A 109 -4.57 4.13 12.07
N VAL A 110 -4.27 5.26 11.42
CA VAL A 110 -4.11 5.33 9.97
C VAL A 110 -2.76 5.95 9.66
N TRP A 111 -1.92 5.17 9.02
CA TRP A 111 -0.62 5.61 8.55
C TRP A 111 -0.76 6.08 7.10
N GLU A 112 -0.61 7.38 6.87
CA GLU A 112 -0.73 7.95 5.54
C GLU A 112 0.56 7.72 4.75
N LYS A 113 0.46 7.23 3.51
CA LYS A 113 1.62 7.02 2.65
C LYS A 113 2.14 8.34 2.10
N MET A 114 3.40 8.64 2.41
CA MET A 114 4.03 9.94 2.10
C MET A 114 5.03 9.86 0.96
N SER A 115 5.56 8.67 0.67
CA SER A 115 6.48 8.41 -0.43
C SER A 115 5.79 7.82 -1.66
N ALA A 116 6.36 8.06 -2.83
CA ALA A 116 5.99 7.36 -4.06
C ALA A 116 6.53 5.92 -4.06
N LYS A 117 5.82 5.02 -4.73
CA LYS A 117 6.21 3.61 -4.90
C LYS A 117 7.49 3.49 -5.74
N GLY A 118 8.43 2.65 -5.30
CA GLY A 118 9.60 2.27 -6.07
C GLY A 118 10.64 3.37 -6.29
N VAL A 119 10.57 4.48 -5.55
CA VAL A 119 11.56 5.56 -5.62
C VAL A 119 12.66 5.30 -4.59
N THR A 120 13.91 5.33 -5.05
CA THR A 120 15.10 5.29 -4.19
C THR A 120 15.61 6.71 -3.89
N MET A 121 16.50 6.86 -2.91
CA MET A 121 17.15 8.14 -2.60
C MET A 121 17.76 8.82 -3.84
N ASP A 122 18.59 8.09 -4.60
CA ASP A 122 19.26 8.64 -5.78
C ASP A 122 18.27 9.00 -6.87
N ARG A 123 17.23 8.16 -7.04
CA ARG A 123 16.16 8.43 -7.99
C ARG A 123 15.38 9.68 -7.59
N CYS A 124 15.12 9.86 -6.29
CA CYS A 124 14.48 11.06 -5.76
C CYS A 124 15.31 12.31 -6.10
N LYS A 125 16.62 12.29 -5.84
CA LYS A 125 17.53 13.41 -6.15
C LYS A 125 17.55 13.73 -7.64
N VAL A 126 17.56 12.73 -8.52
CA VAL A 126 17.47 12.94 -9.99
C VAL A 126 16.14 13.58 -10.38
N ILE A 127 15.02 13.15 -9.79
CA ILE A 127 13.69 13.72 -10.05
C ILE A 127 13.61 15.17 -9.54
N CYS A 128 14.21 15.49 -8.39
CA CYS A 128 14.31 16.87 -7.89
C CYS A 128 14.98 17.79 -8.92
N GLN A 129 16.08 17.36 -9.54
CA GLN A 129 16.79 18.14 -10.55
C GLN A 129 15.99 18.32 -11.86
N ARG A 130 14.97 17.48 -12.07
CA ARG A 130 14.04 17.55 -13.22
C ARG A 130 12.72 18.23 -12.87
N PHE A 131 12.66 18.93 -11.73
CA PHE A 131 11.46 19.61 -11.24
C PHE A 131 10.23 18.70 -11.06
N GLY A 132 10.46 17.40 -10.85
CA GLY A 132 9.39 16.39 -10.73
C GLY A 132 8.86 16.19 -9.32
N PHE A 133 8.79 17.24 -8.49
CA PHE A 133 8.56 17.13 -7.04
C PHE A 133 7.30 16.35 -6.68
N LYS A 134 6.18 16.61 -7.34
CA LYS A 134 4.90 15.93 -7.08
C LYS A 134 4.94 14.42 -7.35
N ALA A 135 5.84 13.96 -8.22
CA ALA A 135 6.01 12.53 -8.50
C ALA A 135 6.72 11.78 -7.36
N LEU A 136 7.25 12.51 -6.37
CA LEU A 136 7.94 11.95 -5.21
C LEU A 136 7.01 11.68 -4.02
N GLY A 137 5.70 11.84 -4.19
CA GLY A 137 4.71 11.56 -3.15
C GLY A 137 4.33 12.79 -2.31
N LYS A 138 3.40 12.59 -1.39
CA LYS A 138 2.73 13.65 -0.62
C LYS A 138 3.71 14.48 0.23
N ALA A 139 4.81 13.90 0.69
CA ALA A 139 5.85 14.62 1.44
C ALA A 139 6.48 15.80 0.67
N PHE A 140 6.35 15.81 -0.66
CA PHE A 140 6.93 16.82 -1.55
C PHE A 140 5.87 17.79 -2.11
N ALA A 141 4.61 17.70 -1.67
CA ALA A 141 3.50 18.47 -2.26
C ALA A 141 3.71 19.99 -2.23
N ASN A 142 4.45 20.49 -1.23
CA ASN A 142 4.73 21.91 -1.02
C ASN A 142 6.16 22.31 -1.46
N ILE A 143 6.86 21.45 -2.19
CA ILE A 143 8.21 21.72 -2.70
C ILE A 143 8.12 22.09 -4.18
N SER A 144 8.67 23.24 -4.53
CA SER A 144 8.69 23.78 -5.90
C SER A 144 10.10 24.07 -6.43
N MET A 145 11.13 23.82 -5.62
CA MET A 145 12.52 24.11 -5.97
C MET A 145 13.42 22.91 -5.66
N PRO A 146 14.47 22.64 -6.48
CA PRO A 146 15.38 21.52 -6.23
C PRO A 146 16.14 21.62 -4.89
N GLN A 147 16.49 22.84 -4.45
CA GLN A 147 17.28 23.09 -3.25
C GLN A 147 16.65 22.50 -1.98
N PRO A 148 15.36 22.75 -1.66
CA PRO A 148 14.67 22.07 -0.55
C PRO A 148 14.27 20.62 -0.85
N CYS A 149 14.22 20.20 -2.13
CA CYS A 149 13.83 18.83 -2.50
C CYS A 149 14.90 17.80 -2.15
N VAL A 150 16.17 18.09 -2.47
CA VAL A 150 17.28 17.15 -2.27
C VAL A 150 17.45 16.69 -0.81
N PRO A 151 17.48 17.58 0.20
CA PRO A 151 17.55 17.13 1.60
C PRO A 151 16.29 16.37 2.02
N LYS A 152 15.11 16.74 1.50
CA LYS A 152 13.87 16.01 1.79
C LYS A 152 13.90 14.56 1.29
N CYS A 153 14.67 14.26 0.23
CA CYS A 153 14.88 12.88 -0.20
C CYS A 153 15.52 12.01 0.88
N GLU A 154 16.40 12.56 1.73
CA GLU A 154 17.06 11.79 2.79
C GLU A 154 16.08 11.49 3.94
N GLU A 155 15.14 12.40 4.19
CA GLU A 155 14.07 12.21 5.16
C GLU A 155 13.03 11.18 4.70
N VAL A 156 12.73 11.11 3.40
CA VAL A 156 11.60 10.31 2.87
C VAL A 156 12.04 9.00 2.22
N TYR A 157 13.25 8.95 1.65
CA TYR A 157 13.81 7.78 0.95
C TYR A 157 15.19 7.35 1.50
N PRO A 158 15.33 7.13 2.81
CA PRO A 158 16.58 6.68 3.41
C PRO A 158 17.00 5.28 2.93
N SER A 159 18.31 5.01 2.96
CA SER A 159 18.94 3.84 2.35
C SER A 159 19.25 2.68 3.32
N PHE A 160 18.47 2.50 4.38
CA PHE A 160 18.69 1.41 5.35
C PHE A 160 18.63 0.02 4.70
#